data_AF-A0A7V9PFM8-F1
#
_entry.id   AF-A0A7V9PFM8-F1
#
_cell.length_a   1.000
_cell.length_b   1.000
_cell.length_c   1.000
_cell.angle_alpha   90.00
_cell.angle_beta   90.00
_cell.angle_gamma   90.00
#
_symmetry.space_group_name_H-M   'P 1'
#
loop_
_entity.id
_entity.type
_entity.pdbx_description
1 polymer ?
#
loop_
_entity_poly.entity_id
_entity_poly.type
_entity_poly.pdbx_seq_one_letter_code
_entity_poly.pdbx_strand_id
1 'polypeptide(L)'
;ELAWAAVRRRRAPIGQVLLDQAVVAGVGNVFRAEALFVHGISPERPATAVDRATWDGLWATLAAMLRRGVTDRRIITVDPAEVGRRSRSRLPRRLATYVYRQEHCVRCGTPVRRWLLGGRWAYACPKDQPD
;
A
#
# COMPACT_ATOMS: atom_id res chain seq x y z
N GLU A 1 -12.80 6.94 -12.95
CA GLU A 1 -14.23 7.08 -12.60
C GLU A 1 -14.86 5.88 -11.89
N LEU A 2 -14.93 4.66 -12.47
CA LEU A 2 -15.65 3.54 -11.83
C LEU A 2 -15.11 3.15 -10.44
N ALA A 3 -13.78 2.99 -10.28
CA ALA A 3 -13.17 2.63 -9.01
C ALA A 3 -13.41 3.71 -7.93
N TRP A 4 -13.22 4.98 -8.27
CA TRP A 4 -13.52 6.11 -7.38
C TRP A 4 -14.98 6.10 -6.92
N ALA A 5 -15.92 5.94 -7.87
CA ALA A 5 -17.34 5.92 -7.58
C ALA A 5 -17.75 4.73 -6.69
N ALA A 6 -17.05 3.59 -6.79
CA ALA A 6 -17.27 2.43 -5.95
C ALA A 6 -16.69 2.63 -4.54
N VAL A 7 -15.45 3.12 -4.42
CA VAL A 7 -14.75 3.32 -3.15
C VAL A 7 -15.43 4.39 -2.29
N ARG A 8 -15.78 5.54 -2.86
CA ARG A 8 -16.35 6.68 -2.10
C ARG A 8 -17.70 6.39 -1.45
N ARG A 9 -18.35 5.28 -1.79
CA ARG A 9 -19.65 4.84 -1.22
C ARG A 9 -19.49 3.81 -0.11
N ARG A 10 -18.28 3.27 0.12
CA ARG A 10 -18.04 2.24 1.13
C ARG A 10 -17.67 2.89 2.46
N ARG A 11 -18.41 2.53 3.51
CA ARG A 11 -18.10 2.94 4.90
C ARG A 11 -16.98 2.10 5.52
N ALA A 12 -16.66 0.96 4.91
CA ALA A 12 -15.59 0.08 5.36
C ALA A 12 -14.22 0.77 5.27
N PRO A 13 -13.23 0.34 6.06
CA PRO A 13 -11.86 0.82 5.98
C PRO A 13 -11.26 0.69 4.58
N ILE A 14 -10.49 1.70 4.15
CA ILE A 14 -9.86 1.74 2.82
C ILE A 14 -8.96 0.52 2.59
N GLY A 15 -8.26 0.05 3.63
CA GLY A 15 -7.44 -1.16 3.54
C GLY A 15 -8.25 -2.43 3.23
N GLN A 16 -9.50 -2.51 3.68
CA GLN A 16 -10.38 -3.62 3.32
C GLN A 16 -10.94 -3.45 1.90
N VAL A 17 -11.40 -2.25 1.56
CA VAL A 17 -12.02 -1.95 0.26
C VAL A 17 -11.05 -2.21 -0.90
N LEU A 18 -9.77 -1.89 -0.73
CA LEU A 18 -8.74 -2.13 -1.76
C LEU A 18 -8.46 -3.62 -2.04
N LEU A 19 -8.90 -4.55 -1.17
CA LEU A 19 -8.78 -5.99 -1.42
C LEU A 19 -10.05 -6.60 -2.01
N ASP A 20 -11.15 -5.86 -2.05
CA ASP A 20 -12.38 -6.29 -2.70
C ASP A 20 -12.17 -6.28 -4.22
N GLN A 21 -12.04 -7.47 -4.81
CA GLN A 21 -11.78 -7.62 -6.25
C GLN A 21 -12.94 -7.15 -7.13
N ALA A 22 -14.15 -6.99 -6.56
CA ALA A 22 -15.26 -6.35 -7.27
C ALA A 22 -15.14 -4.81 -7.31
N VAL A 23 -14.27 -4.23 -6.49
CA VAL A 23 -14.01 -2.78 -6.44
C VAL A 23 -12.71 -2.44 -7.16
N VAL A 24 -11.61 -3.13 -6.80
CA VAL A 24 -10.31 -2.94 -7.44
C VAL A 24 -9.69 -4.31 -7.76
N ALA A 25 -9.71 -4.68 -9.03
CA ALA A 25 -9.08 -5.91 -9.49
C ALA A 25 -7.54 -5.81 -9.48
N GLY A 26 -6.87 -6.91 -9.12
CA GLY A 26 -5.42 -7.05 -9.20
C GLY A 26 -4.64 -6.51 -7.99
N VAL A 27 -5.26 -5.67 -7.17
CA VAL A 27 -4.62 -5.21 -5.92
C VAL A 27 -4.67 -6.33 -4.87
N GLY A 28 -3.48 -6.84 -4.53
CA GLY A 28 -3.27 -7.81 -3.47
C GLY A 28 -2.70 -7.20 -2.20
N ASN A 29 -2.45 -8.04 -1.19
CA ASN A 29 -2.08 -7.61 0.16
C ASN A 29 -0.78 -6.78 0.22
N VAL A 30 0.19 -7.10 -0.64
CA VAL A 30 1.45 -6.34 -0.75
C VAL A 30 1.16 -4.94 -1.28
N PHE A 31 0.57 -4.82 -2.47
CA PHE A 31 0.29 -3.51 -3.07
C PHE A 31 -0.62 -2.65 -2.21
N ARG A 32 -1.64 -3.23 -1.56
CA ARG A 32 -2.48 -2.50 -0.60
C ARG A 32 -1.65 -1.91 0.53
N ALA A 33 -0.84 -2.72 1.23
CA ALA A 33 -0.06 -2.24 2.37
C ALA A 33 0.94 -1.15 1.94
N GLU A 34 1.61 -1.38 0.83
CA GLU A 34 2.70 -0.54 0.36
C GLU A 34 2.22 0.78 -0.25
N ALA A 35 1.12 0.77 -0.99
CA ALA A 35 0.56 2.00 -1.56
C ALA A 35 -0.05 2.89 -0.46
N LEU A 36 -0.76 2.31 0.52
CA LEU A 36 -1.24 3.07 1.67
C LEU A 36 -0.08 3.69 2.47
N PHE A 37 1.02 2.95 2.64
CA PHE A 37 2.22 3.46 3.30
C PHE A 37 2.86 4.63 2.54
N VAL A 38 3.01 4.52 1.22
CA VAL A 38 3.58 5.62 0.39
C VAL A 38 2.80 6.91 0.56
N HIS A 39 1.48 6.84 0.75
CA HIS A 39 0.59 7.99 0.92
C HIS A 39 0.30 8.36 2.38
N GLY A 40 0.91 7.68 3.36
CA GLY A 40 0.69 7.95 4.79
C GLY A 40 -0.75 7.73 5.25
N ILE A 41 -1.47 6.80 4.62
CA ILE A 41 -2.89 6.53 4.91
C ILE A 41 -2.99 5.34 5.86
N SER A 42 -3.66 5.52 7.02
CA SER A 42 -4.01 4.39 7.89
C SER A 42 -4.92 3.41 7.15
N PRO A 43 -4.66 2.09 7.20
CA PRO A 43 -5.56 1.09 6.61
C PRO A 43 -6.97 1.12 7.20
N GLU A 44 -7.12 1.66 8.41
CA GLU A 44 -8.40 1.75 9.13
C GLU A 44 -9.23 2.97 8.71
N ARG A 45 -8.61 3.93 8.01
CA ARG A 45 -9.30 5.14 7.53
C ARG A 45 -10.55 4.76 6.74
N PRO A 46 -11.74 5.27 7.09
CA PRO A 46 -12.95 5.01 6.31
C PRO A 46 -12.73 5.39 4.85
N ALA A 47 -13.14 4.54 3.90
CA ALA A 47 -12.96 4.86 2.49
C ALA A 47 -13.70 6.15 2.06
N THR A 48 -14.81 6.48 2.74
CA THR A 48 -15.52 7.76 2.58
C THR A 48 -14.74 8.99 3.04
N ALA A 49 -13.71 8.83 3.88
CA ALA A 49 -12.85 9.91 4.37
C ALA A 49 -11.60 10.14 3.49
N VAL A 50 -11.42 9.35 2.43
CA VAL A 50 -10.36 9.58 1.44
C VAL A 50 -10.88 10.56 0.39
N ASP A 51 -10.30 11.76 0.34
CA ASP A 51 -10.66 12.74 -0.67
C ASP A 51 -10.20 12.33 -2.08
N ARG A 52 -10.71 13.06 -3.09
CA ARG A 52 -10.44 12.74 -4.50
C ARG A 52 -8.95 12.86 -4.86
N ALA A 53 -8.26 13.88 -4.35
CA ALA A 53 -6.85 14.12 -4.69
C ALA A 53 -5.95 13.02 -4.14
N THR A 54 -6.19 12.63 -2.89
CA THR A 54 -5.53 11.52 -2.21
C THR A 54 -5.81 10.19 -2.92
N TRP A 55 -7.06 9.96 -3.32
CA TRP A 55 -7.42 8.78 -4.11
C TRP A 55 -6.69 8.73 -5.45
N ASP A 56 -6.63 9.83 -6.19
CA ASP A 56 -5.97 9.87 -7.50
C ASP A 56 -4.47 9.58 -7.38
N GLY A 57 -3.82 10.11 -6.33
CA GLY A 57 -2.44 9.76 -5.99
C GLY A 57 -2.27 8.28 -5.66
N LEU A 58 -3.11 7.74 -4.78
CA LEU A 58 -3.11 6.33 -4.39
C LEU A 58 -3.31 5.42 -5.61
N TRP A 59 -4.26 5.76 -6.48
CA TRP A 59 -4.57 5.03 -7.69
C TRP A 59 -3.41 5.02 -8.67
N ALA A 60 -2.76 6.17 -8.89
CA ALA A 60 -1.58 6.28 -9.74
C ALA A 60 -0.44 5.40 -9.21
N THR A 61 -0.20 5.40 -7.89
CA THR A 61 0.81 4.54 -7.24
C THR A 61 0.49 3.06 -7.42
N LEU A 62 -0.75 2.64 -7.16
CA LEU A 62 -1.18 1.25 -7.33
C LEU A 62 -0.99 0.77 -8.77
N ALA A 63 -1.45 1.56 -9.75
CA ALA A 63 -1.32 1.24 -11.16
C ALA A 63 0.17 1.15 -11.59
N ALA A 64 1.02 2.06 -11.10
CA ALA A 64 2.45 2.03 -11.35
C ALA A 64 3.12 0.79 -10.74
N MET A 65 2.80 0.45 -9.49
CA MET A 65 3.34 -0.73 -8.81
C MET A 65 2.94 -2.03 -9.52
N LEU A 66 1.68 -2.15 -9.97
CA LEU A 66 1.19 -3.31 -10.73
C LEU A 66 1.94 -3.47 -12.06
N ARG A 67 2.04 -2.40 -12.85
CA ARG A 67 2.78 -2.42 -14.13
C ARG A 67 4.25 -2.79 -13.92
N ARG A 68 4.90 -2.17 -12.93
CA ARG A 68 6.30 -2.47 -12.58
C ARG A 68 6.46 -3.92 -12.12
N GLY A 69 5.52 -4.45 -11.33
CA GLY A 69 5.56 -5.85 -10.89
C GLY A 69 5.57 -6.84 -12.05
N VAL A 70 4.84 -6.54 -13.13
CA VAL A 70 4.86 -7.32 -14.38
C VAL A 70 6.21 -7.17 -15.08
N THR A 71 6.70 -5.95 -15.29
CA THR A 71 7.98 -5.67 -15.96
C THR A 71 9.17 -6.30 -15.23
N ASP A 72 9.23 -6.13 -13.91
CA ASP A 72 10.33 -6.61 -13.05
C ASP A 72 10.23 -8.13 -12.79
N ARG A 73 9.10 -8.77 -13.15
CA ARG A 73 8.74 -10.16 -12.77
C ARG A 73 8.89 -10.44 -11.27
N ARG A 74 8.76 -9.38 -10.46
CA ARG A 74 9.00 -9.37 -9.02
C ARG A 74 8.30 -8.16 -8.41
N ILE A 75 7.73 -8.34 -7.22
CA ILE A 75 7.18 -7.23 -6.47
C ILE A 75 8.31 -6.52 -5.73
N ILE A 76 8.57 -5.29 -6.15
CA ILE A 76 9.40 -4.31 -5.46
C ILE A 76 8.52 -3.07 -5.36
N THR A 77 8.37 -2.49 -4.18
CA THR A 77 7.53 -1.31 -3.95
C THR A 77 8.34 -0.16 -3.38
N VAL A 78 9.42 -0.48 -2.66
CA VAL A 78 10.42 0.49 -2.20
C VAL A 78 11.05 1.25 -3.35
N ASP A 79 11.21 2.56 -3.17
CA ASP A 79 12.12 3.37 -3.97
C ASP A 79 13.57 3.04 -3.59
N PRO A 80 14.41 2.56 -4.51
CA PRO A 80 15.83 2.30 -4.25
C PRO A 80 16.56 3.48 -3.60
N ALA A 81 16.21 4.72 -3.95
CA ALA A 81 16.86 5.90 -3.39
C ALA A 81 16.64 6.00 -1.87
N GLU A 82 15.45 5.64 -1.37
CA GLU A 82 15.13 5.63 0.07
C GLU A 82 15.95 4.61 0.87
N VAL A 83 16.53 3.60 0.21
CA VAL A 83 17.38 2.59 0.83
C VAL A 83 18.84 2.65 0.37
N GLY A 84 19.27 3.79 -0.18
CA GLY A 84 20.64 4.01 -0.61
C GLY A 84 21.08 3.04 -1.71
N ARG A 85 20.20 2.73 -2.67
CA ARG A 85 20.45 1.85 -3.82
C ARG A 85 20.14 2.59 -5.12
N ARG A 86 20.90 2.26 -6.17
CA ARG A 86 20.72 2.86 -7.51
C ARG A 86 19.79 2.07 -8.42
N SER A 87 19.50 0.82 -8.09
CA SER A 87 18.71 -0.07 -8.96
C SER A 87 17.77 -0.95 -8.16
N ARG A 88 16.56 -1.12 -8.71
CA ARG A 88 15.52 -2.04 -8.24
C ARG A 88 15.92 -3.50 -8.47
N SER A 89 16.53 -3.83 -9.61
CA SER A 89 16.83 -5.22 -9.98
C SER A 89 17.82 -5.89 -9.03
N ARG A 90 18.73 -5.12 -8.42
CA ARG A 90 19.74 -5.60 -7.45
C ARG A 90 19.29 -5.50 -6.00
N LEU A 91 18.04 -5.12 -5.75
CA LEU A 91 17.56 -4.82 -4.41
C LEU A 91 17.33 -6.14 -3.64
N PRO A 92 17.93 -6.32 -2.45
CA PRO A 92 17.75 -7.53 -1.64
C PRO A 92 16.27 -7.78 -1.34
N ARG A 93 15.84 -9.04 -1.28
CA ARG A 93 14.42 -9.39 -1.03
C ARG A 93 13.87 -8.76 0.25
N ARG A 94 14.68 -8.69 1.30
CA ARG A 94 14.31 -8.07 2.59
C ARG A 94 14.05 -6.56 2.52
N LEU A 95 14.48 -5.87 1.47
CA LEU A 95 14.27 -4.44 1.28
C LEU A 95 13.22 -4.15 0.19
N ALA A 96 12.53 -5.17 -0.32
CA ALA A 96 11.61 -4.99 -1.44
C ALA A 96 10.34 -4.21 -1.06
N THR A 97 9.97 -4.21 0.22
CA THR A 97 8.76 -3.62 0.79
C THR A 97 9.08 -2.74 2.01
N TYR A 98 8.31 -1.69 2.23
CA TYR A 98 8.46 -0.75 3.34
C TYR A 98 7.89 -1.30 4.65
N VAL A 99 6.71 -1.91 4.59
CA VAL A 99 5.97 -2.37 5.79
C VAL A 99 5.44 -3.80 5.66
N TYR A 100 5.13 -4.26 4.44
CA TYR A 100 4.61 -5.60 4.25
C TYR A 100 5.62 -6.67 4.71
N ARG A 101 5.22 -7.46 5.71
CA ARG A 101 6.05 -8.49 6.36
C ARG A 101 7.40 -7.97 6.88
N GLN A 102 7.48 -6.69 7.21
CA GLN A 102 8.62 -6.12 7.93
C GLN A 102 8.35 -6.16 9.42
N GLU A 103 9.41 -6.33 10.23
CA GLU A 103 9.33 -6.14 11.68
C GLU A 103 9.39 -4.65 12.04
N HIS A 104 10.22 -3.89 11.32
CA HIS A 104 10.42 -2.46 11.49
C HIS A 104 10.24 -1.74 10.15
N CYS A 105 9.66 -0.55 10.18
CA CYS A 105 9.46 0.27 8.99
C CYS A 105 10.81 0.59 8.34
N VAL A 106 10.93 0.34 7.04
CA VAL A 106 12.17 0.60 6.29
C VAL A 106 12.50 2.11 6.23
N ARG A 107 11.50 2.99 6.31
CA ARG A 107 11.71 4.45 6.25
C ARG A 107 12.12 5.04 7.60
N CYS A 108 11.42 4.70 8.68
CA CYS A 108 11.59 5.38 9.96
C CYS A 108 12.07 4.48 11.12
N GLY A 109 12.19 3.17 10.92
CA GLY A 109 12.63 2.20 11.94
C GLY A 109 11.58 1.84 13.01
N THR A 110 10.40 2.46 13.00
CA THR A 110 9.35 2.15 13.99
C THR A 110 8.80 0.74 13.79
N PRO A 111 8.53 -0.05 14.86
CA PRO A 111 7.92 -1.37 14.72
C PRO A 111 6.62 -1.35 13.91
N VAL A 112 6.51 -2.26 12.95
CA VAL A 112 5.31 -2.37 12.10
C VAL A 112 4.21 -3.08 12.88
N ARG A 113 3.03 -2.45 12.93
CA ARG A 113 1.82 -3.08 13.47
C ARG A 113 1.24 -4.02 12.43
N ARG A 114 0.78 -5.19 12.88
CA ARG A 114 0.00 -6.15 12.06
C ARG A 114 -1.23 -6.61 12.82
N TRP A 115 -2.36 -6.67 12.14
CA TRP A 115 -3.65 -7.12 12.68
C TRP A 115 -4.54 -7.65 11.55
N LEU A 116 -5.66 -8.27 11.89
CA LEU A 116 -6.64 -8.68 10.88
C LEU A 116 -7.59 -7.52 10.56
N LEU A 117 -7.70 -7.19 9.27
CA LEU A 117 -8.62 -6.20 8.74
C LEU A 117 -9.44 -6.86 7.63
N GLY A 118 -10.74 -7.05 7.86
CA GLY A 118 -11.61 -7.79 6.93
C GLY A 118 -11.14 -9.23 6.68
N GLY A 119 -10.62 -9.91 7.71
CA GLY A 119 -10.13 -11.30 7.61
C GLY A 119 -8.81 -11.48 6.87
N ARG A 120 -8.12 -10.38 6.52
CA ARG A 120 -6.79 -10.40 5.88
C ARG A 120 -5.80 -9.60 6.74
N TRP A 121 -4.54 -10.03 6.78
CA TRP A 121 -3.50 -9.30 7.52
C TRP A 121 -3.28 -7.90 6.96
N ALA A 122 -3.41 -6.87 7.80
CA ALA A 122 -2.94 -5.51 7.60
C ALA A 122 -1.50 -5.33 8.12
N TYR A 123 -0.77 -4.40 7.52
CA TYR A 123 0.56 -3.98 7.93
C TYR A 123 0.60 -2.45 7.85
N ALA A 124 1.01 -1.78 8.93
CA ALA A 124 1.16 -0.33 8.93
C ALA A 124 2.26 0.13 9.88
N CYS A 125 2.94 1.21 9.51
CA CYS A 125 3.82 1.93 10.42
C CYS A 125 2.98 2.95 11.21
N PRO A 126 2.88 2.87 12.56
CA PRO A 126 2.08 3.81 13.32
C PRO A 126 2.62 5.25 13.29
N LYS A 127 3.90 5.44 12.94
CA LYS A 127 4.52 6.76 12.82
C LYS A 127 4.26 7.41 11.47
N ASP A 128 4.41 6.66 10.37
CA ASP A 128 4.24 7.18 9.01
C ASP A 128 2.79 7.09 8.51
N GLN A 129 1.93 6.33 9.17
CA GLN A 129 0.50 6.17 8.86
C GLN A 129 -0.34 6.35 10.14
N PRO A 130 -0.43 7.58 10.67
CA PRO A 130 -1.31 7.86 11.79
C PRO A 130 -2.79 7.68 11.38
N ASP A 131 -3.63 7.38 12.36
CA ASP A 131 -5.07 7.18 12.15
C ASP A 131 -5.76 8.49 11.68
#